data_AF-A0A0D0CY35-F1
#
_entry.id   AF-A0A0D0CY35-F1
#
_cell.length_a   1.000
_cell.length_b   1.000
_cell.length_c   1.000
_cell.angle_alpha   90.00
_cell.angle_beta   90.00
_cell.angle_gamma   90.00
#
_symmetry.space_group_name_H-M   'P 1'
#
loop_
_entity.id
_entity.type
_entity.pdbx_description
1 polymer ?
#
loop_
_entity_poly.entity_id
_entity_poly.type
_entity_poly.pdbx_seq_one_letter_code
_entity_poly.pdbx_strand_id
1 'polypeptide(L)'
;MAELLILFESVINSCWFLWTSIVLFLNKINIFKTKLPKVPLEKYLGGLDINETAKYIPWRFMQVNRAQLSVYPHLMQATDTTSIQLVFTAVRETILQSASKDSGIL
;
A
#
# COMPACT_ATOMS: atom_id res chain seq x y z
N MET A 1 -2.19 8.50 11.93
CA MET A 1 -2.52 8.38 10.49
C MET A 1 -2.14 9.63 9.72
N ALA A 2 -2.45 10.84 10.20
CA ALA A 2 -2.08 12.10 9.53
C ALA A 2 -0.57 12.20 9.24
N GLU A 3 0.28 11.97 10.24
CA GLU A 3 1.74 12.04 10.07
C GLU A 3 2.28 11.07 9.01
N LEU A 4 1.78 9.83 8.97
CA LEU A 4 2.18 8.83 7.97
C LEU A 4 1.77 9.24 6.55
N LEU A 5 0.58 9.84 6.40
CA LEU A 5 0.11 10.35 5.11
C LEU A 5 0.93 11.54 4.64
N ILE A 6 1.28 12.47 5.54
CA ILE A 6 2.14 13.62 5.22
C ILE A 6 3.53 13.15 4.78
N LEU A 7 4.11 12.21 5.53
CA LEU A 7 5.40 11.63 5.17
C LEU A 7 5.33 10.94 3.81
N PHE A 8 4.32 10.10 3.59
CA PHE A 8 4.17 9.40 2.32
C PHE A 8 3.93 10.37 1.15
N GLU A 9 3.11 11.40 1.33
CA GLU A 9 2.87 12.46 0.34
C GLU A 9 4.17 13.17 -0.06
N SER A 10 5.06 13.44 0.92
CA SER A 10 6.36 14.06 0.65
C SER A 10 7.32 13.17 -0.14
N VAL A 11 7.22 11.85 0.03
CA VAL A 11 8.06 10.87 -0.68
C VAL A 11 7.51 10.60 -2.08
N ILE A 12 6.22 10.27 -2.20
CA ILE A 12 5.63 9.83 -3.47
C ILE A 12 5.55 10.95 -4.52
N ASN A 13 5.48 12.20 -4.10
CA ASN A 13 5.41 13.36 -5.01
C ASN A 13 6.76 14.08 -5.17
N SER A 14 7.84 13.51 -4.62
CA SER A 14 9.18 14.08 -4.78
C SER A 14 9.73 13.81 -6.18
N CYS A 15 10.38 14.82 -6.77
CA CYS A 15 10.99 14.73 -8.09
C CYS A 15 12.03 13.61 -8.20
N TRP A 16 12.64 13.22 -7.08
CA TRP A 16 13.64 12.15 -7.00
C TRP A 16 13.05 10.75 -7.27
N PHE A 17 11.72 10.58 -7.19
CA PHE A 17 11.05 9.28 -7.30
C PHE A 17 10.11 9.15 -8.52
N LEU A 18 10.11 10.12 -9.44
CA LEU A 18 9.16 10.20 -10.55
C LEU A 18 9.07 8.93 -11.42
N TRP A 19 10.15 8.17 -11.56
CA TRP A 19 10.20 6.98 -12.42
C TRP A 19 10.41 5.69 -11.62
N THR A 20 10.03 5.71 -10.34
CA THR A 20 10.21 4.58 -9.44
C THR A 20 8.88 3.90 -9.13
N SER A 21 8.90 2.58 -9.06
CA SER A 21 7.80 1.81 -8.48
C SER A 21 7.94 1.79 -6.97
N ILE A 22 6.82 1.95 -6.25
CA ILE A 22 6.79 1.98 -4.79
C ILE A 22 6.05 0.76 -4.27
N VAL A 23 6.68 0.03 -3.35
CA VAL A 23 6.02 -1.04 -2.59
C VAL A 23 5.62 -0.47 -1.23
N LEU A 24 4.31 -0.44 -0.95
CA LEU A 24 3.78 0.11 0.29
C LEU A 24 3.42 -1.03 1.26
N PHE A 25 4.21 -1.20 2.31
CA PHE A 25 3.93 -2.19 3.35
C PHE A 25 3.13 -1.59 4.51
N LEU A 26 1.91 -2.08 4.70
CA LEU A 26 1.03 -1.72 5.80
C LEU A 26 1.08 -2.81 6.86
N ASN A 27 1.88 -2.58 7.89
CA ASN A 27 2.10 -3.55 8.97
C ASN A 27 0.99 -3.49 10.05
N LYS A 28 0.98 -4.45 10.97
CA LYS A 28 0.11 -4.54 12.16
C LYS A 28 -1.37 -4.75 11.82
N ILE A 29 -1.68 -5.45 10.73
CA ILE A 29 -3.07 -5.79 10.37
C ILE A 29 -3.80 -6.60 11.46
N ASN A 30 -3.09 -7.38 12.29
CA ASN A 30 -3.71 -8.09 13.41
C ASN A 30 -4.23 -7.14 14.51
N ILE A 31 -3.46 -6.10 14.85
CA ILE A 31 -3.86 -5.06 15.79
C ILE A 31 -5.03 -4.27 15.21
N PHE A 32 -5.03 -4.04 13.90
CA PHE A 32 -6.15 -3.40 13.22
C PHE A 32 -7.44 -4.21 13.36
N LYS A 33 -7.42 -5.51 13.02
CA LYS A 33 -8.59 -6.40 13.14
C LYS A 33 -9.13 -6.50 14.57
N THR A 34 -8.25 -6.52 15.56
CA THR A 34 -8.64 -6.63 16.98
C THR A 34 -9.15 -5.31 17.58
N LYS A 35 -8.68 -4.17 17.08
CA LYS A 35 -9.12 -2.84 17.55
C LYS A 35 -10.38 -2.34 16.84
N LEU A 36 -10.60 -2.74 15.59
CA LEU A 36 -11.74 -2.30 14.78
C LEU A 36 -13.11 -2.46 15.46
N PRO A 37 -13.46 -3.59 16.10
CA PRO A 37 -14.75 -3.73 16.79
C PRO A 37 -14.85 -2.91 18.09
N LYS A 38 -13.73 -2.47 18.66
CA LYS A 38 -13.69 -1.67 19.91
C LYS A 38 -13.73 -0.17 19.63
N VAL A 39 -13.15 0.24 18.51
CA VAL A 39 -13.12 1.63 18.04
C VAL A 39 -13.53 1.59 16.57
N PRO A 40 -14.83 1.52 16.28
CA PRO A 40 -15.32 1.50 14.92
C PRO A 40 -14.84 2.75 14.18
N LEU A 41 -14.27 2.56 13.00
CA LEU A 41 -13.96 3.65 12.08
C LEU A 41 -15.22 4.24 11.44
N GLU A 42 -16.42 3.95 11.94
CA GLU A 42 -17.73 4.37 11.41
C GLU A 42 -17.81 5.89 11.10
N LYS A 43 -17.13 6.72 11.89
CA LYS A 43 -17.06 8.17 11.65
C LYS A 43 -16.26 8.57 10.39
N TYR A 44 -15.40 7.66 9.91
CA TYR A 44 -14.53 7.83 8.75
C TYR A 44 -14.87 6.86 7.59
N LEU A 45 -15.63 5.81 7.87
CA LEU A 45 -15.96 4.72 6.97
C LEU A 45 -17.41 4.33 7.21
N GLY A 46 -18.28 4.64 6.26
CA GLY A 46 -19.72 4.37 6.36
C GLY A 46 -20.13 2.89 6.32
N GLY A 47 -19.32 1.97 6.85
CA GLY A 47 -19.61 0.53 6.86
C GLY A 47 -18.85 -0.25 7.94
N LEU A 48 -19.48 -1.32 8.43
CA LEU A 48 -19.01 -2.21 9.51
C LEU A 48 -18.06 -3.32 9.04
N ASP A 49 -17.82 -3.46 7.74
CA ASP A 49 -17.12 -4.62 7.19
C ASP A 49 -15.60 -4.52 7.35
N ILE A 50 -15.00 -5.52 8.00
CA ILE A 50 -13.56 -5.57 8.25
C ILE A 50 -12.77 -5.53 6.94
N ASN A 51 -13.30 -6.18 5.90
CA ASN A 51 -12.64 -6.30 4.61
C ASN A 51 -12.65 -4.97 3.85
N GLU A 52 -13.79 -4.27 3.86
CA GLU A 52 -13.90 -2.92 3.29
C GLU A 52 -13.08 -1.90 4.07
N THR A 53 -13.05 -2.03 5.39
CA THR A 53 -12.24 -1.17 6.27
C THR A 53 -10.74 -1.41 6.08
N ALA A 54 -10.33 -2.65 5.78
CA ALA A 54 -8.94 -2.97 5.46
C ALA A 54 -8.47 -2.36 4.13
N LYS A 55 -9.39 -2.17 3.16
CA LYS A 55 -9.09 -1.49 1.88
C LYS A 55 -8.99 0.03 2.01
N TYR A 56 -9.63 0.61 3.02
CA TYR A 56 -9.62 2.05 3.24
C TYR A 56 -8.23 2.64 3.44
N ILE A 57 -7.40 1.99 4.27
CA ILE A 57 -6.07 2.50 4.56
C ILE A 57 -5.22 2.59 3.29
N PRO A 58 -5.02 1.50 2.51
CA PRO A 58 -4.37 1.56 1.21
C PRO A 58 -4.97 2.65 0.30
N TRP A 59 -6.30 2.72 0.22
CA TRP A 59 -6.98 3.71 -0.60
C TRP A 59 -6.62 5.14 -0.20
N ARG A 60 -6.56 5.46 1.09
CA ARG A 60 -6.15 6.79 1.58
C ARG A 60 -4.72 7.16 1.19
N PHE A 61 -3.80 6.20 1.14
CA PHE A 61 -2.44 6.44 0.65
C PHE A 61 -2.42 6.68 -0.86
N MET A 62 -3.30 6.01 -1.63
CA MET A 62 -3.40 6.25 -3.07
C MET A 62 -3.94 7.65 -3.40
N GLN A 63 -4.81 8.21 -2.55
CA GLN A 63 -5.35 9.56 -2.76
C GLN A 63 -4.31 10.69 -2.73
N VAL A 64 -3.13 10.45 -2.14
CA VAL A 64 -2.03 11.45 -2.10
C VAL A 64 -0.98 11.21 -3.19
N ASN A 65 -1.15 10.20 -4.05
CA ASN A 65 -0.28 9.91 -5.19
C ASN A 65 -0.63 10.82 -6.39
N ARG A 66 -0.15 12.07 -6.39
CA ARG A 66 -0.40 13.03 -7.47
C ARG A 66 0.50 12.78 -8.67
N ALA A 67 1.69 12.24 -8.42
CA ALA A 67 2.64 11.85 -9.46
C ALA A 67 2.22 10.59 -10.26
N GLN A 68 1.10 9.96 -9.90
CA GLN A 68 0.56 8.77 -10.56
C GLN A 68 1.58 7.62 -10.66
N LEU A 69 2.43 7.48 -9.64
CA LEU A 69 3.42 6.40 -9.58
C LEU A 69 2.74 5.04 -9.43
N SER A 70 3.41 4.00 -9.94
CA SER A 70 3.03 2.62 -9.72
C SER A 70 3.27 2.24 -8.25
N VAL A 71 2.19 2.20 -7.46
CA VAL A 71 2.24 1.80 -6.04
C VAL A 71 1.58 0.45 -5.84
N TYR A 72 2.28 -0.45 -5.16
CA TYR A 72 1.82 -1.80 -4.84
C TYR A 72 1.60 -1.91 -3.31
N PRO A 73 0.36 -1.67 -2.83
CA PRO A 73 0.06 -1.77 -1.41
C PRO A 73 -0.11 -3.22 -0.95
N HIS A 74 0.56 -3.58 0.15
CA HIS A 74 0.48 -4.89 0.77
C HIS A 74 0.20 -4.79 2.26
N LEU A 75 -0.83 -5.50 2.71
CA LEU A 75 -1.14 -5.67 4.13
C LEU A 75 -0.25 -6.79 4.69
N MET A 76 0.49 -6.49 5.75
CA MET A 76 1.38 -7.44 6.40
C MET A 76 1.07 -7.61 7.88
N GLN A 77 1.26 -8.83 8.36
CA GLN A 77 1.40 -9.12 9.77
C GLN A 77 2.90 -9.24 10.09
N ALA A 78 3.39 -8.53 11.10
CA ALA A 78 4.82 -8.46 11.44
C ALA A 78 5.48 -9.83 11.72
N THR A 79 4.68 -10.87 11.99
CA THR A 79 5.15 -12.24 12.24
C THR A 79 5.33 -13.08 10.98
N ASP A 80 4.82 -12.66 9.82
CA ASP A 80 4.95 -13.42 8.57
C ASP A 80 6.15 -12.94 7.74
N THR A 81 7.35 -13.36 8.14
CA THR A 81 8.61 -13.11 7.41
C THR A 81 8.64 -13.79 6.04
N THR A 82 7.93 -14.90 5.88
CA THR A 82 7.72 -15.60 4.60
C THR A 82 6.98 -14.73 3.57
N SER A 83 6.05 -13.87 4.03
CA SER A 83 5.30 -12.98 3.14
C SER A 83 6.17 -11.88 2.53
N ILE A 84 7.25 -11.45 3.20
CA ILE A 84 8.13 -10.41 2.66
C ILE A 84 8.87 -10.92 1.42
N GLN A 85 9.41 -12.14 1.47
CA GLN A 85 10.13 -12.71 0.33
C GLN A 85 9.20 -12.95 -0.86
N LEU A 86 7.98 -13.45 -0.61
CA LEU A 86 6.97 -13.62 -1.64
C LEU A 86 6.58 -12.29 -2.30
N VAL A 87 6.39 -11.23 -1.50
CA VAL A 87 6.08 -9.90 -2.03
C VAL A 87 7.24 -9.34 -2.85
N PHE A 88 8.48 -9.48 -2.38
CA PHE A 88 9.65 -9.04 -3.14
C PHE A 88 9.77 -9.76 -4.48
N THR A 89 9.52 -11.06 -4.52
CA THR A 89 9.50 -11.84 -5.77
C THR A 89 8.39 -11.36 -6.70
N ALA A 90 7.15 -11.23 -6.21
CA ALA A 90 6.00 -10.80 -7.00
C ALA A 90 6.17 -9.37 -7.54
N VAL A 91 6.71 -8.46 -6.74
CA VAL A 91 7.02 -7.09 -7.17
C VAL A 91 8.12 -7.12 -8.23
N ARG A 92 9.20 -7.90 -8.03
CA ARG A 92 10.27 -8.02 -9.01
C ARG A 92 9.73 -8.51 -10.36
N GLU A 93 8.86 -9.51 -10.34
CA GLU A 93 8.20 -10.02 -11.55
C GLU A 93 7.29 -8.97 -12.20
N THR A 94 6.51 -8.24 -11.40
CA THR A 94 5.60 -7.20 -11.92
C THR A 94 6.37 -6.05 -12.57
N ILE A 95 7.47 -5.61 -11.93
CA ILE A 95 8.37 -4.59 -12.48
C ILE A 95 9.07 -5.10 -13.75
N LEU A 96 9.51 -6.36 -13.75
CA LEU A 96 10.15 -6.97 -14.91
C LEU A 96 9.17 -7.09 -16.08
N GLN A 97 7.91 -7.46 -15.81
CA GLN A 97 6.85 -7.51 -16.81
C GLN A 97 6.51 -6.12 -17.37
N SER A 98 6.45 -5.08 -16.53
CA SER A 98 6.26 -3.71 -17.03
C SER A 98 7.41 -3.26 -17.92
N ALA A 99 8.66 -3.53 -17.53
CA ALA A 99 9.84 -3.19 -18.33
C ALA A 99 9.91 -3.96 -19.67
N SER A 100 9.52 -5.25 -19.67
CA SER A 100 9.42 -6.06 -20.89
C SER A 100 8.32 -5.58 -21.83
N LYS A 101 7.19 -5.09 -21.28
CA LYS A 101 6.09 -4.52 -22.06
C LYS A 101 6.47 -3.17 -22.68
N ASP A 102 7.19 -2.33 -21.93
CA ASP A 102 7.67 -1.03 -22.43
C ASP A 102 8.78 -1.17 -23.49
N SER A 103 9.51 -2.29 -23.49
CA SER A 103 10.54 -2.59 -24.50
C SER A 103 10.00 -3.28 -25.77
N GLY A 104 8.70 -3.57 -25.85
CA GLY A 104 8.07 -4.18 -27.02
C GLY A 104 8.49 -5.62 -27.31
N ILE A 105 9.03 -6.32 -26.29
CA ILE A 105 9.44 -7.73 -26.41
C ILE A 105 8.23 -8.68 -26.27
N LEU A 106 7.03 -8.14 -26.00
CA LEU A 106 5.75 -8.84 -26.04
C LEU A 106 4.68 -8.03 -26.77
#